data_AF-A0ABD6EVP3-F1
#
_entry.id   AF-A0ABD6EVP3-F1
#
_cell.length_a   1.000
_cell.length_b   1.000
_cell.length_c   1.000
_cell.angle_alpha   90.00
_cell.angle_beta   90.00
_cell.angle_gamma   90.00
#
_symmetry.space_group_name_H-M   'P 1'
#
loop_
_entity.id
_entity.type
_entity.pdbx_description
1 polymer ?
#
loop_
_entity_poly.entity_id
_entity_poly.type
_entity_poly.pdbx_seq_one_letter_code
_entity_poly.pdbx_strand_id
1 'polypeptide(L)'
;MVSQANLVSTDSATVYCKITPTEHALYKILHSHEAYIKKVTGTVVLLSDVPATKTVTATSESVVKGANVELKLVLESDSSPSVMLRYGNQTHRLLLAVKDKKLTYSDMIYEVRSIFNIWKHPKVLLTFDSTKHVHYNMNIQELSGKTIEVSV
;
A
#
# COMPACT_ATOMS: atom_id res chain seq x y z
N MET A 1 -11.77 16.39 -0.05
CA MET A 1 -10.39 16.07 0.37
C MET A 1 -9.97 14.84 -0.39
N VAL A 2 -8.97 14.91 -1.26
CA VAL A 2 -8.40 13.70 -1.89
C VAL A 2 -7.51 13.04 -0.84
N SER A 3 -7.94 11.91 -0.29
CA SER A 3 -7.06 11.11 0.57
C SER A 3 -6.05 10.40 -0.33
N GLN A 4 -4.78 10.81 -0.29
CA GLN A 4 -3.71 10.06 -0.95
C GLN A 4 -3.28 8.92 -0.03
N ALA A 5 -3.44 7.68 -0.49
CA ALA A 5 -2.82 6.53 0.15
C ALA A 5 -1.40 6.39 -0.39
N ASN A 6 -0.40 6.52 0.48
CA ASN A 6 0.97 6.14 0.16
C ASN A 6 1.07 4.63 0.28
N LEU A 7 0.82 3.92 -0.82
CA LEU A 7 1.03 2.47 -0.88
C LEU A 7 2.53 2.18 -0.96
N VAL A 8 2.97 1.14 -0.26
CA VAL A 8 4.33 0.59 -0.41
C VAL A 8 4.35 -0.59 -1.36
N SER A 9 5.53 -0.96 -1.86
CA SER A 9 5.65 -2.07 -2.82
C SER A 9 5.16 -3.41 -2.26
N THR A 10 5.08 -3.49 -0.93
CA THR A 10 4.61 -4.68 -0.23
C THR A 10 3.10 -4.72 -0.02
N ASP A 11 2.39 -3.62 -0.25
CA ASP A 11 0.94 -3.59 -0.04
C ASP A 11 0.23 -4.30 -1.19
N SER A 12 -0.72 -5.17 -0.84
CA SER A 12 -1.71 -5.65 -1.80
C SER A 12 -2.96 -4.79 -1.68
N ALA A 13 -3.46 -4.29 -2.80
CA ALA A 13 -4.65 -3.45 -2.82
C ALA A 13 -5.61 -3.86 -3.93
N THR A 14 -6.89 -3.59 -3.68
CA THR A 14 -7.97 -3.71 -4.66
C THR A 14 -8.62 -2.34 -4.83
N VAL A 15 -8.78 -1.91 -6.07
CA VAL A 15 -9.55 -0.72 -6.43
C VAL A 15 -10.95 -1.15 -6.83
N TYR A 16 -11.94 -0.66 -6.12
CA TYR A 16 -13.34 -0.76 -6.48
C TYR A 16 -13.73 0.47 -7.28
N CYS A 17 -14.26 0.27 -8.47
CA CYS A 17 -14.64 1.32 -9.40
C CYS A 17 -16.14 1.26 -9.65
N LYS A 18 -16.86 2.31 -9.28
CA LYS A 18 -18.27 2.49 -9.56
C LYS A 18 -18.45 3.55 -10.64
N ILE A 19 -19.20 3.21 -11.68
CA ILE A 19 -19.51 4.11 -12.79
C ILE A 19 -21.02 4.27 -12.85
N THR A 20 -21.46 5.52 -12.79
CA THR A 20 -22.88 5.87 -12.89
C THR A 20 -23.08 6.82 -14.06
N PRO A 21 -23.91 6.48 -15.07
CA PRO A 21 -24.71 5.25 -15.15
C PRO A 21 -23.91 4.02 -15.64
N THR A 22 -24.36 2.81 -15.32
CA THR A 22 -23.62 1.56 -15.59
C THR A 22 -23.59 1.18 -17.07
N GLU A 23 -24.57 1.65 -17.85
CA GLU A 23 -24.61 1.50 -19.31
C GLU A 23 -23.61 2.40 -20.05
N HIS A 24 -22.92 3.30 -19.36
CA HIS A 24 -21.94 4.18 -19.96
C HIS A 24 -20.78 3.42 -20.60
N ALA A 25 -20.27 3.90 -21.74
CA ALA A 25 -19.20 3.24 -22.49
C ALA A 25 -17.92 2.98 -21.66
N LEU A 26 -17.64 3.83 -20.66
CA LEU A 26 -16.50 3.64 -19.75
C LEU A 26 -16.56 2.32 -18.97
N TYR A 27 -17.76 1.85 -18.62
CA TYR A 27 -17.92 0.56 -17.93
C TYR A 27 -17.39 -0.58 -18.81
N LYS A 28 -17.80 -0.62 -20.09
CA LYS A 28 -17.36 -1.64 -21.04
C LYS A 28 -15.86 -1.59 -21.29
N ILE A 29 -15.29 -0.38 -21.40
CA ILE A 29 -13.85 -0.18 -21.62
C ILE A 29 -13.05 -0.64 -20.41
N LEU A 30 -13.44 -0.24 -19.20
CA LEU A 30 -12.72 -0.63 -17.99
C LEU A 30 -12.82 -2.13 -17.75
N HIS A 31 -13.98 -2.74 -18.03
CA HIS A 31 -14.16 -4.18 -17.89
C HIS A 31 -13.26 -4.95 -18.86
N SER A 32 -13.15 -4.52 -20.12
CA SER A 32 -12.27 -5.18 -21.09
C SER A 32 -10.78 -5.02 -20.80
N HIS A 33 -10.39 -4.05 -19.96
CA HIS A 33 -8.98 -3.77 -19.62
C HIS A 33 -8.61 -4.18 -18.19
N GLU A 34 -9.50 -4.76 -17.39
CA GLU A 34 -9.23 -5.09 -15.98
C GLU A 34 -7.99 -5.98 -15.81
N ALA A 35 -7.86 -7.01 -16.65
CA ALA A 35 -6.73 -7.94 -16.62
C ALA A 35 -5.42 -7.27 -17.05
N TYR A 36 -5.50 -6.37 -18.03
CA TYR A 36 -4.37 -5.59 -18.47
C TYR A 36 -3.90 -4.66 -17.35
N ILE A 37 -4.80 -3.88 -16.75
CA ILE A 37 -4.48 -2.97 -15.63
C ILE A 37 -3.81 -3.75 -14.50
N LYS A 38 -4.40 -4.87 -14.06
CA LYS A 38 -3.80 -5.73 -13.03
C LYS A 38 -2.40 -6.20 -13.41
N LYS A 39 -2.18 -6.57 -14.67
CA LYS A 39 -0.87 -7.02 -15.14
C LYS A 39 0.18 -5.91 -15.06
N VAL A 40 -0.16 -4.66 -15.42
CA VAL A 40 0.82 -3.56 -15.45
C VAL A 40 1.02 -2.90 -14.09
N THR A 41 -0.03 -2.81 -13.26
CA THR A 41 0.02 -2.09 -11.98
C THR A 41 0.19 -3.01 -10.78
N GLY A 42 -0.09 -4.32 -10.93
CA GLY A 42 -0.17 -5.27 -9.82
C GLY A 42 -1.45 -5.15 -9.00
N THR A 43 -2.27 -4.12 -9.23
CA THR A 43 -3.47 -3.79 -8.45
C THR A 43 -4.72 -4.33 -9.14
N VAL A 44 -5.56 -5.04 -8.41
CA VAL A 44 -6.83 -5.56 -8.95
C VAL A 44 -7.83 -4.40 -9.06
N VAL A 45 -8.53 -4.30 -10.18
CA VAL A 45 -9.65 -3.37 -10.35
C VAL A 45 -10.94 -4.18 -10.48
N LEU A 46 -11.93 -3.87 -9.64
CA LEU A 46 -13.25 -4.49 -9.65
C LEU A 46 -14.32 -3.44 -9.96
N LEU A 47 -15.15 -3.70 -10.96
CA LEU A 47 -16.28 -2.83 -11.32
C LEU A 47 -17.51 -3.14 -10.48
N SER A 48 -17.44 -2.83 -9.19
CA SER A 48 -18.51 -3.06 -8.22
C SER A 48 -18.44 -2.07 -7.07
N ASP A 49 -19.48 -2.05 -6.24
CA ASP A 49 -19.43 -1.43 -4.92
C ASP A 49 -18.41 -2.13 -4.01
N VAL A 50 -17.89 -1.39 -3.02
CA VAL A 50 -17.04 -1.95 -1.97
C VAL A 50 -17.91 -2.80 -1.04
N PRO A 51 -17.52 -4.05 -0.73
CA PRO A 51 -18.22 -4.87 0.24
C PRO A 51 -18.28 -4.18 1.62
N ALA A 52 -19.42 -4.27 2.31
CA ALA A 52 -19.60 -3.63 3.63
C ALA A 52 -18.60 -4.12 4.70
N THR A 53 -17.96 -5.27 4.47
CA THR A 53 -16.93 -5.86 5.34
C THR A 53 -15.54 -5.26 5.16
N LYS A 54 -15.33 -4.40 4.15
CA LYS A 54 -14.03 -3.82 3.80
C LYS A 54 -13.94 -2.36 4.18
N THR A 55 -12.77 -1.94 4.68
CA THR A 55 -12.50 -0.53 5.01
C THR A 55 -11.82 0.16 3.82
N VAL A 56 -12.35 1.31 3.42
CA VAL A 56 -11.78 2.12 2.34
C VAL A 56 -10.57 2.89 2.86
N THR A 57 -9.43 2.73 2.18
CA THR A 57 -8.17 3.42 2.49
C THR A 57 -8.12 4.80 1.84
N ALA A 58 -8.59 4.90 0.60
CA ALA A 58 -8.65 6.15 -0.13
C ALA A 58 -9.82 6.17 -1.11
N THR A 59 -10.35 7.36 -1.36
CA THR A 59 -11.44 7.59 -2.32
C THR A 59 -11.03 8.68 -3.29
N SER A 60 -11.35 8.48 -4.56
CA SER A 60 -11.26 9.47 -5.62
C SER A 60 -12.55 9.47 -6.42
N GLU A 61 -13.08 10.66 -6.68
CA GLU A 61 -14.30 10.84 -7.47
C GLU A 61 -14.00 11.80 -8.62
N SER A 62 -14.56 11.50 -9.79
CA SER A 62 -14.41 12.33 -10.97
C SER A 62 -15.62 12.20 -11.89
N VAL A 63 -15.75 13.16 -12.81
CA VAL A 63 -16.78 13.14 -13.85
C VAL A 63 -16.09 13.06 -15.20
N VAL A 64 -16.41 12.02 -15.98
CA VAL A 64 -15.84 11.80 -17.30
C VAL A 64 -16.96 11.69 -18.32
N LYS A 65 -17.06 12.70 -19.20
CA LYS A 65 -18.06 12.78 -20.27
C LYS A 65 -19.50 12.50 -19.78
N GLY A 66 -19.86 13.05 -18.62
CA GLY A 66 -21.20 12.91 -18.05
C GLY A 66 -21.44 11.65 -17.22
N ALA A 67 -20.45 10.75 -17.11
CA ALA A 67 -20.48 9.65 -16.16
C ALA A 67 -19.70 10.00 -14.88
N ASN A 68 -20.29 9.70 -13.73
CA ASN A 68 -19.61 9.77 -12.44
C ASN A 68 -18.76 8.51 -12.28
N VAL A 69 -17.49 8.69 -11.94
CA VAL A 69 -16.53 7.62 -11.68
C VAL A 69 -16.03 7.77 -10.25
N GLU A 70 -16.37 6.79 -9.41
CA GLU A 70 -15.92 6.70 -8.03
C GLU A 70 -14.93 5.53 -7.93
N LEU A 71 -13.71 5.83 -7.46
CA LEU A 71 -12.65 4.89 -7.20
C LEU A 71 -12.42 4.81 -5.69
N LYS A 72 -12.55 3.61 -5.14
CA LYS A 72 -12.29 3.32 -3.73
C LYS A 72 -11.16 2.29 -3.64
N LEU A 73 -10.05 2.70 -3.05
CA LEU A 73 -8.91 1.84 -2.80
C LEU A 73 -9.10 1.14 -1.46
N VAL A 74 -9.00 -0.19 -1.46
CA VAL A 74 -8.99 -1.01 -0.25
C VAL A 74 -7.65 -1.72 -0.17
N LEU A 75 -6.91 -1.48 0.91
CA LEU A 75 -5.78 -2.31 1.29
C LEU A 75 -6.27 -3.69 1.73
N GLU A 76 -5.72 -4.75 1.14
CA GLU A 76 -6.01 -6.10 1.58
C GLU A 76 -5.27 -6.36 2.90
N SER A 77 -6.00 -6.78 3.92
CA SER A 77 -5.41 -7.21 5.18
C SER A 77 -4.73 -8.56 4.98
N ASP A 78 -3.46 -8.52 4.65
CA ASP A 78 -2.62 -9.70 4.61
C ASP A 78 -2.21 -10.09 6.05
N SER A 79 -2.41 -11.36 6.41
CA SER A 79 -1.92 -11.96 7.66
C SER A 79 -0.41 -12.21 7.62
N SER A 80 0.24 -11.86 6.51
CA SER A 80 1.68 -11.94 6.33
C SER A 80 2.44 -11.20 7.45
N PRO A 81 3.63 -11.72 7.81
CA PRO A 81 4.52 -11.10 8.79
C PRO A 81 4.73 -9.61 8.47
N SER A 82 4.63 -8.75 9.48
CA SER A 82 4.67 -7.30 9.26
C SER A 82 5.24 -6.55 10.46
N VAL A 83 5.79 -5.37 10.23
CA VAL A 83 6.30 -4.45 11.25
C VAL A 83 5.53 -3.15 11.20
N MET A 84 5.44 -2.47 12.35
CA MET A 84 4.96 -1.10 12.41
C MET A 84 6.18 -0.17 12.39
N LEU A 85 6.27 0.68 11.37
CA LEU A 85 7.29 1.71 11.25
C LEU A 85 6.76 3.01 11.84
N ARG A 86 7.54 3.68 12.68
CA ARG A 86 7.20 4.99 13.25
C ARG A 86 8.28 6.01 12.93
N TYR A 87 7.88 7.17 12.42
CA TYR A 87 8.76 8.31 12.18
C TYR A 87 8.03 9.60 12.59
N GLY A 88 8.50 10.23 13.67
CA GLY A 88 7.78 11.34 14.29
C GLY A 88 6.35 10.93 14.66
N ASN A 89 5.36 11.63 14.09
CA ASN A 89 3.94 11.34 14.30
C ASN A 89 3.34 10.38 13.26
N GLN A 90 4.12 9.96 12.26
CA GLN A 90 3.66 9.07 11.19
C GLN A 90 3.89 7.61 11.59
N THR A 91 2.89 6.76 11.35
CA THR A 91 2.97 5.32 11.59
C THR A 91 2.49 4.59 10.35
N HIS A 92 3.26 3.60 9.90
CA HIS A 92 2.96 2.81 8.70
C HIS A 92 3.22 1.33 8.96
N ARG A 93 2.34 0.45 8.49
CA ARG A 93 2.57 -1.00 8.50
C ARG A 93 3.39 -1.40 7.27
N LEU A 94 4.47 -2.15 7.44
CA LEU A 94 5.27 -2.71 6.34
C LEU A 94 5.18 -4.24 6.39
N LEU A 95 4.80 -4.89 5.29
CA LEU A 95 4.84 -6.35 5.23
C LEU A 95 6.28 -6.83 4.99
N LEU A 96 6.70 -7.84 5.74
CA LEU A 96 8.04 -8.43 5.66
C LEU A 96 8.09 -9.56 4.62
N ALA A 97 6.96 -10.03 4.13
CA ALA A 97 6.88 -11.00 3.05
C ALA A 97 5.63 -10.73 2.19
N VAL A 98 5.75 -10.95 0.88
CA VAL A 98 4.64 -10.82 -0.07
C VAL A 98 4.73 -11.95 -1.09
N LYS A 99 3.65 -12.73 -1.24
CA LYS A 99 3.50 -13.78 -2.27
C LYS A 99 4.78 -14.63 -2.41
N ASP A 100 5.25 -15.16 -1.29
CA ASP A 100 6.45 -16.00 -1.11
C ASP A 100 7.82 -15.32 -1.23
N LYS A 101 7.88 -14.02 -1.59
CA LYS A 101 9.12 -13.25 -1.55
C LYS A 101 9.29 -12.60 -0.18
N LYS A 102 10.37 -12.96 0.52
CA LYS A 102 10.80 -12.30 1.76
C LYS A 102 11.46 -10.97 1.43
N LEU A 103 11.09 -9.93 2.18
CA LEU A 103 11.75 -8.64 2.15
C LEU A 103 13.18 -8.79 2.67
N THR A 104 14.15 -8.14 2.03
CA THR A 104 15.54 -8.05 2.52
C THR A 104 15.75 -6.76 3.31
N TYR A 105 16.87 -6.65 4.04
CA TYR A 105 17.22 -5.40 4.73
C TYR A 105 17.32 -4.21 3.76
N SER A 106 17.91 -4.41 2.58
CA SER A 106 18.03 -3.36 1.56
C SER A 106 16.67 -2.91 1.05
N ASP A 107 15.75 -3.86 0.79
CA ASP A 107 14.38 -3.53 0.41
C ASP A 107 13.67 -2.76 1.52
N MET A 108 13.82 -3.19 2.79
CA MET A 108 13.24 -2.50 3.94
C MET A 108 13.72 -1.05 4.06
N ILE A 109 15.02 -0.79 3.91
CA ILE A 109 15.56 0.58 3.94
C ILE A 109 14.99 1.42 2.79
N TYR A 110 14.86 0.82 1.60
CA TYR A 110 14.24 1.50 0.46
C TYR A 110 12.77 1.86 0.74
N GLU A 111 11.99 0.92 1.27
CA GLU A 111 10.58 1.17 1.64
C GLU A 111 10.47 2.24 2.71
N VAL A 112 11.27 2.18 3.78
CA VAL A 112 11.32 3.22 4.82
C VAL A 112 11.59 4.60 4.23
N ARG A 113 12.53 4.71 3.28
CA ARG A 113 12.85 5.97 2.60
C ARG A 113 11.69 6.46 1.74
N SER A 114 11.03 5.55 1.04
CA SER A 114 9.86 5.83 0.21
C SER A 114 8.68 6.34 1.05
N ILE A 115 8.31 5.59 2.10
CA ILE A 115 7.18 5.88 3.00
C ILE A 115 7.28 7.28 3.61
N PHE A 116 8.44 7.59 4.18
CA PHE A 116 8.64 8.83 4.93
C PHE A 116 9.26 9.96 4.09
N ASN A 117 9.51 9.72 2.80
CA ASN A 117 10.16 10.65 1.88
C ASN A 117 11.50 11.23 2.41
N ILE A 118 12.32 10.38 3.02
CA ILE A 118 13.58 10.75 3.68
C ILE A 118 14.82 10.49 2.80
N TRP A 119 14.67 10.55 1.47
CA TRP A 119 15.75 10.30 0.50
C TRP A 119 16.99 11.19 0.70
N LYS A 120 16.79 12.40 1.22
CA LYS A 120 17.87 13.38 1.48
C LYS A 120 18.77 13.00 2.66
N HIS A 121 18.35 12.08 3.51
CA HIS A 121 19.13 11.67 4.68
C HIS A 121 20.07 10.52 4.31
N PRO A 122 21.40 10.70 4.45
CA PRO A 122 22.36 9.67 4.06
C PRO A 122 22.33 8.46 5.00
N LYS A 123 22.02 8.68 6.27
CA LYS A 123 21.93 7.64 7.31
C LYS A 123 20.49 7.51 7.77
N VAL A 124 19.99 6.28 7.79
CA VAL A 124 18.70 5.92 8.37
C VAL A 124 18.99 4.87 9.43
N LEU A 125 18.64 5.16 10.67
CA LEU A 125 18.77 4.26 11.80
C LEU A 125 17.39 3.68 12.12
N LEU A 126 17.35 2.36 12.26
CA LEU A 126 16.14 1.62 12.61
C LEU A 126 16.34 1.02 14.00
N THR A 127 15.45 1.35 14.93
CA THR A 127 15.55 0.90 16.34
C THR A 127 14.27 0.19 16.75
N PHE A 128 14.38 -0.92 17.45
CA PHE A 128 13.26 -1.69 18.01
C PHE A 128 13.54 -2.06 19.47
N ASP A 129 12.52 -2.47 20.23
CA ASP A 129 12.63 -2.72 21.67
C ASP A 129 13.31 -1.55 22.42
N SER A 130 13.06 -0.32 21.97
CA SER A 130 13.63 0.96 22.44
C SER A 130 15.15 1.15 22.34
N THR A 131 15.94 0.08 22.19
CA THR A 131 17.41 0.14 22.34
C THR A 131 18.17 -0.69 21.30
N LYS A 132 17.52 -1.61 20.59
CA LYS A 132 18.18 -2.52 19.65
C LYS A 132 18.14 -1.96 18.25
N HIS A 133 19.24 -2.05 17.52
CA HIS A 133 19.30 -1.59 16.14
C HIS A 133 19.05 -2.74 15.15
N VAL A 134 18.35 -2.44 14.06
CA VAL A 134 18.22 -3.37 12.94
C VAL A 134 19.48 -3.28 12.09
N HIS A 135 20.19 -4.41 11.97
CA HIS A 135 21.43 -4.52 11.19
C HIS A 135 21.21 -5.31 9.90
N TYR A 136 22.09 -5.09 8.91
CA TYR A 136 21.98 -5.71 7.58
C TYR A 136 22.08 -7.25 7.59
N ASN A 137 22.71 -7.83 8.60
CA ASN A 137 22.87 -9.26 8.79
C ASN A 137 21.76 -9.88 9.64
N MET A 138 20.83 -9.07 10.15
CA MET A 138 19.71 -9.54 10.94
C MET A 138 18.66 -10.17 10.03
N ASN A 139 18.07 -11.27 10.49
CA ASN A 139 16.90 -11.83 9.84
C ASN A 139 15.68 -10.95 10.11
N ILE A 140 15.36 -10.05 9.18
CA ILE A 140 14.29 -9.07 9.39
C ILE A 140 12.90 -9.69 9.59
N GLN A 141 12.72 -10.98 9.26
CA GLN A 141 11.47 -11.71 9.51
C GLN A 141 11.19 -11.87 11.02
N GLU A 142 12.22 -11.91 11.86
CA GLU A 142 12.11 -11.99 13.32
C GLU A 142 11.59 -10.69 13.95
N LEU A 143 11.52 -9.62 13.16
CA LEU A 143 10.94 -8.35 13.59
C LEU A 143 9.42 -8.34 13.48
N SER A 144 8.79 -9.39 12.95
CA SER A 144 7.34 -9.45 12.80
C SER A 144 6.60 -9.17 14.12
N GLY A 145 5.59 -8.30 14.05
CA GLY A 145 4.81 -7.83 15.20
C GLY A 145 5.49 -6.73 16.01
N LYS A 146 6.71 -6.33 15.69
CA LYS A 146 7.43 -5.26 16.40
C LYS A 146 7.14 -3.88 15.81
N THR A 147 7.34 -2.87 16.66
CA THR A 147 7.41 -1.47 16.26
C THR A 147 8.87 -1.06 16.09
N ILE A 148 9.16 -0.43 14.97
CA ILE A 148 10.49 0.05 14.57
C ILE A 148 10.44 1.56 14.47
N GLU A 149 11.24 2.22 15.29
CA GLU A 149 11.49 3.65 15.26
C GLU A 149 12.50 3.96 14.18
N VAL A 150 12.14 4.89 13.29
CA VAL A 150 13.00 5.42 12.25
C VAL A 150 13.62 6.72 12.76
N SER A 151 14.93 6.87 12.60
CA SER A 151 15.68 8.09 12.90
C SER A 151 16.65 8.40 11.77
N VAL A 152 16.87 9.69 11.49
CA VAL A 152 17.65 10.18 10.34
C VAL A 152 18.63 11.27 10.72
#